data_AF-A0A960LJ42-F1
#
_entry.id   AF-A0A960LJ42-F1
#
_cell.length_a   1.000
_cell.length_b   1.000
_cell.length_c   1.000
_cell.angle_alpha   90.00
_cell.angle_beta   90.00
_cell.angle_gamma   90.00
#
_symmetry.space_group_name_H-M   'P 1'
#
loop_
_entity.id
_entity.type
_entity.pdbx_description
1 polymer ?
#
loop_
_entity_poly.entity_id
_entity_poly.type
_entity_poly.pdbx_seq_one_letter_code
_entity_poly.pdbx_strand_id
1 'polypeptide(L)'
;MEQPLVILLENGPAFSALIAAHVDPEPDDGSIRVEECTQFRIESNGLHHIRKFATVDFRFDKEREVWISSPNQFDSLFSQPSSDPYAVLQLARPQAAELERSIIRRNYDDIFEILRMSFASQPKFYSPSSAELHAPDNYANGRGNFPPTQRFI
;
A
#
# COMPACT_ATOMS: atom_id res chain seq x y z
N MET A 1 -6.37 4.81 -21.65
CA MET A 1 -5.74 4.99 -20.34
C MET A 1 -6.45 4.09 -19.37
N GLU A 2 -5.73 3.08 -18.89
CA GLU A 2 -6.18 2.19 -17.81
C GLU A 2 -6.32 3.02 -16.53
N GLN A 3 -7.28 2.66 -15.68
CA GLN A 3 -7.51 3.37 -14.42
C GLN A 3 -6.48 2.89 -13.39
N PRO A 4 -5.80 3.79 -12.66
CA PRO A 4 -4.74 3.39 -11.75
C PRO A 4 -5.30 2.52 -10.62
N LEU A 5 -4.51 1.51 -10.29
CA LEU A 5 -4.74 0.59 -9.21
C LEU A 5 -3.95 1.07 -7.99
N VAL A 6 -4.65 1.17 -6.87
CA VAL A 6 -4.06 1.54 -5.59
C VAL A 6 -4.07 0.33 -4.69
N ILE A 7 -2.92 0.01 -4.14
CA ILE A 7 -2.70 -1.10 -3.22
C ILE A 7 -2.36 -0.52 -1.86
N LEU A 8 -3.20 -0.76 -0.85
CA LEU A 8 -2.88 -0.40 0.53
C LEU A 8 -1.87 -1.38 1.08
N LEU A 9 -0.74 -0.83 1.50
CA LEU A 9 0.42 -1.59 1.89
C LEU A 9 0.55 -1.69 3.40
N GLU A 10 0.35 -0.58 4.11
CA GLU A 10 0.40 -0.51 5.57
C GLU A 10 -0.65 0.48 6.05
N ASN A 11 -1.38 0.12 7.11
CA ASN A 11 -2.30 1.03 7.79
C ASN A 11 -2.17 0.85 9.31
N GLY A 12 -1.49 1.79 9.97
CA GLY A 12 -1.16 1.72 11.40
C GLY A 12 -0.49 3.02 11.87
N PRO A 13 0.57 2.98 12.71
CA PRO A 13 1.31 4.21 13.05
C PRO A 13 1.96 4.86 11.82
N ALA A 14 2.04 4.14 10.69
CA ALA A 14 2.39 4.67 9.38
C ALA A 14 1.28 4.34 8.37
N PHE A 15 1.13 5.16 7.35
CA PHE A 15 0.27 4.91 6.19
C PHE A 15 1.15 4.67 4.98
N SER A 16 0.93 3.59 4.22
CA SER A 16 1.63 3.39 2.94
C SER A 16 0.70 2.81 1.88
N ALA A 17 0.74 3.40 0.69
CA ALA A 17 0.00 2.93 -0.47
C ALA A 17 0.92 2.93 -1.70
N LEU A 18 0.72 1.93 -2.57
CA LEU A 18 1.34 1.85 -3.88
C LEU A 18 0.30 2.21 -4.93
N ILE A 19 0.68 3.08 -5.86
CA ILE A 19 -0.18 3.55 -6.94
C ILE A 19 0.47 3.07 -8.24
N ALA A 20 -0.20 2.17 -8.95
CA ALA A 20 0.29 1.52 -10.15
C ALA A 20 -0.62 1.81 -11.33
N ALA A 21 -0.03 2.04 -12.50
CA ALA A 21 -0.78 2.20 -13.75
C ALA A 21 -1.15 0.84 -14.36
N HIS A 22 -0.29 -0.17 -14.15
CA HIS A 22 -0.40 -1.48 -14.76
C HIS A 22 -0.19 -2.59 -13.72
N VAL A 23 -1.02 -3.62 -13.80
CA VAL A 23 -0.95 -4.81 -12.96
C VAL A 23 -0.99 -6.02 -13.87
N ASP A 24 0.06 -6.81 -13.82
CA ASP A 24 0.21 -8.05 -14.57
C ASP A 24 0.09 -9.23 -13.58
N PRO A 25 -1.01 -10.00 -13.60
CA PRO A 25 -1.11 -11.21 -12.81
C PRO A 25 -0.15 -12.26 -13.39
N GLU A 26 0.83 -12.73 -12.62
CA GLU A 26 1.67 -13.82 -13.09
C GLU A 26 0.91 -15.16 -12.96
N PRO A 27 0.78 -15.93 -14.05
CA PRO A 27 -0.14 -17.07 -14.11
C PRO A 27 0.27 -18.30 -13.30
N ASP A 28 1.54 -18.43 -12.89
CA ASP A 28 2.09 -19.74 -12.49
C ASP A 28 2.23 -19.95 -10.97
N ASP A 29 2.38 -18.88 -10.17
CA ASP A 29 2.58 -18.99 -8.71
C ASP A 29 1.62 -18.12 -7.87
N GLY A 30 0.70 -17.40 -8.52
CA GLY A 30 -0.22 -16.47 -7.86
C GLY A 30 0.45 -15.17 -7.40
N SER A 31 1.66 -14.89 -7.88
CA SER A 31 2.29 -13.59 -7.70
C SER A 31 1.63 -12.53 -8.59
N ILE A 32 1.73 -11.28 -8.12
CA ILE A 32 1.21 -10.12 -8.83
C ILE A 32 2.40 -9.21 -9.08
N ARG A 33 2.69 -8.95 -10.35
CA ARG A 33 3.63 -7.92 -10.74
C ARG A 33 2.88 -6.63 -10.97
N VAL A 34 3.39 -5.54 -10.41
CA VAL A 34 2.89 -4.21 -10.71
C VAL A 34 4.00 -3.36 -11.26
N GLU A 35 3.67 -2.53 -12.25
CA GLU A 35 4.65 -1.75 -13.00
C GLU A 35 4.39 -0.25 -12.88
N GLU A 36 5.45 0.54 -13.08
CA GLU A 36 5.43 2.01 -13.05
C GLU A 36 4.80 2.58 -11.77
N CYS A 37 5.26 2.08 -10.64
CA CYS A 37 4.64 2.30 -9.35
C CYS A 37 5.15 3.57 -8.65
N THR A 38 4.24 4.27 -7.99
CA THR A 38 4.56 5.34 -7.04
C THR A 38 4.09 4.95 -5.65
N GLN A 39 5.02 4.78 -4.72
CA GLN A 39 4.70 4.61 -3.30
C GLN A 39 4.55 5.97 -2.65
N PHE A 40 3.43 6.16 -1.96
CA PHE A 40 3.24 7.22 -0.98
C PHE A 40 3.33 6.61 0.42
N ARG A 41 4.09 7.24 1.32
CA ARG A 41 4.24 6.80 2.71
C ARG A 41 4.24 7.99 3.66
N ILE A 42 3.50 7.86 4.76
CA ILE A 42 3.50 8.74 5.93
C ILE A 42 4.01 7.92 7.10
N GLU A 43 5.11 8.35 7.71
CA GLU A 43 5.65 7.72 8.92
C GLU A 43 4.95 8.22 10.19
N SER A 44 5.11 7.49 11.29
CA SER A 44 4.54 7.82 12.60
C SER A 44 4.96 9.16 13.20
N ASN A 45 6.08 9.70 12.75
CA ASN A 45 6.58 11.03 13.12
C ASN A 45 6.06 12.14 12.20
N GLY A 46 5.18 11.83 11.24
CA GLY A 46 4.64 12.76 10.25
C GLY A 46 5.56 13.02 9.05
N LEU A 47 6.66 12.28 8.88
CA LEU A 47 7.49 12.38 7.68
C LEU A 47 6.80 11.75 6.47
N HIS A 48 6.86 12.44 5.34
CA HIS A 48 6.22 12.02 4.09
C HIS A 48 7.27 11.65 3.04
N HIS A 49 7.02 10.55 2.33
CA HIS A 49 7.89 10.07 1.27
C HIS A 49 7.09 9.71 0.02
N ILE A 50 7.64 10.08 -1.14
CA ILE A 50 7.21 9.56 -2.44
C ILE A 50 8.40 8.84 -3.06
N ARG A 51 8.22 7.57 -3.41
CA ARG A 51 9.25 6.74 -4.07
C ARG A 51 8.67 6.17 -5.36
N LYS A 52 9.51 6.05 -6.38
CA LYS A 52 9.12 5.44 -7.66
C LYS A 52 9.83 4.11 -7.82
N PHE A 53 9.10 3.14 -8.34
CA PHE A 53 9.60 1.80 -8.62
C PHE A 53 9.21 1.43 -10.04
N ALA A 54 10.15 0.89 -10.81
CA ALA A 54 9.84 0.37 -12.14
C ALA A 54 8.88 -0.83 -12.04
N THR A 55 9.13 -1.69 -11.05
CA THR A 55 8.38 -2.92 -10.81
C THR A 55 8.28 -3.15 -9.30
N VAL A 56 7.17 -3.73 -8.84
CA VAL A 56 7.04 -4.32 -7.51
C VAL A 56 6.37 -5.68 -7.67
N ASP A 57 6.97 -6.71 -7.12
CA ASP A 57 6.39 -8.06 -7.10
C ASP A 57 5.72 -8.28 -5.75
N PHE A 58 4.49 -8.80 -5.76
CA PHE A 58 3.77 -9.27 -4.58
C PHE A 58 3.65 -10.80 -4.66
N ARG A 59 4.06 -11.51 -3.61
CA ARG A 59 3.97 -12.97 -3.57
C ARG A 59 3.58 -13.48 -2.20
N PHE A 60 2.91 -14.62 -2.17
CA PHE A 60 2.65 -15.35 -0.95
C PHE A 60 3.81 -16.31 -0.65
N ASP A 61 4.51 -16.06 0.45
CA ASP A 61 5.53 -16.96 1.00
C ASP A 61 4.85 -18.11 1.75
N LYS A 62 4.88 -19.30 1.17
CA LYS A 62 4.25 -20.51 1.72
C LYS A 62 4.92 -21.03 2.98
N GLU A 63 6.22 -20.80 3.16
CA GLU A 63 6.93 -21.29 4.35
C GLU A 63 6.58 -20.46 5.58
N ARG A 64 6.35 -19.16 5.36
CA ARG A 64 6.06 -18.19 6.41
C ARG A 64 4.57 -17.85 6.54
N GLU A 65 3.75 -18.33 5.61
CA GLU A 65 2.32 -18.05 5.48
C GLU A 65 2.00 -16.54 5.46
N VAL A 66 2.78 -15.77 4.68
CA VAL A 66 2.63 -14.30 4.60
C VAL A 66 2.79 -13.77 3.17
N TRP A 67 2.12 -12.65 2.90
CA TRP A 67 2.29 -11.84 1.71
C TRP A 67 3.47 -10.87 1.86
N ILE A 68 4.38 -10.90 0.90
CA ILE A 68 5.54 -10.00 0.81
C ILE A 68 5.50 -9.18 -0.47
N SER A 69 6.11 -8.00 -0.43
CA SER A 69 6.40 -7.23 -1.64
C SER A 69 7.85 -6.80 -1.70
N SER A 70 8.36 -6.74 -2.93
CA SER A 70 9.76 -6.46 -3.22
C SER A 70 9.82 -5.57 -4.47
N PRO A 71 10.42 -4.37 -4.43
CA PRO A 71 10.66 -3.57 -5.62
C PRO A 71 11.81 -4.13 -6.48
N ASN A 72 12.71 -4.89 -5.86
CA ASN A 72 13.79 -5.68 -6.46
C ASN A 72 13.90 -6.95 -5.61
N GLN A 73 14.32 -8.09 -6.18
CA GLN A 73 14.25 -9.45 -5.61
C GLN A 73 14.77 -9.71 -4.17
N PHE A 74 15.24 -8.71 -3.40
CA PHE A 74 15.80 -8.89 -2.06
C PHE A 74 15.49 -7.78 -1.03
N ASP A 75 14.92 -6.62 -1.39
CA ASP A 75 14.58 -5.58 -0.42
C ASP A 75 13.07 -5.51 -0.22
N SER A 76 12.57 -5.62 1.00
CA SER A 76 11.12 -5.44 1.22
C SER A 76 10.74 -3.97 1.05
N LEU A 77 9.64 -3.70 0.35
CA LEU A 77 9.03 -2.36 0.28
C LEU A 77 8.42 -1.94 1.62
N PHE A 78 8.25 -2.91 2.53
CA PHE A 78 7.53 -2.77 3.79
C PHE A 78 8.47 -2.78 4.99
N SER A 79 7.94 -2.24 6.08
CA SER A 79 8.52 -2.45 7.40
C SER A 79 8.26 -3.87 7.92
N GLN A 80 7.18 -4.53 7.48
CA GLN A 80 6.80 -5.91 7.85
C GLN A 80 5.95 -6.61 6.76
N PRO A 81 6.00 -7.95 6.67
CA PRO A 81 5.10 -8.74 5.81
C PRO A 81 3.66 -8.75 6.33
N SER A 82 2.70 -9.08 5.48
CA SER A 82 1.26 -9.14 5.82
C SER A 82 0.76 -10.58 5.91
N SER A 83 -0.06 -10.91 6.91
CA SER A 83 -0.75 -12.22 6.96
C SER A 83 -1.84 -12.34 5.89
N ASP A 84 -2.42 -11.20 5.50
CA ASP A 84 -3.55 -11.11 4.59
C ASP A 84 -3.12 -10.51 3.25
N PRO A 85 -3.82 -10.83 2.14
CA PRO A 85 -3.59 -10.18 0.85
C PRO A 85 -3.77 -8.66 0.97
N TYR A 86 -2.90 -7.88 0.33
CA TYR A 86 -3.01 -6.43 0.34
C TYR A 86 -4.34 -5.97 -0.28
N ALA A 87 -4.95 -4.92 0.30
CA ALA A 87 -6.20 -4.38 -0.22
C ALA A 87 -5.94 -3.61 -1.52
N VAL A 88 -6.65 -3.98 -2.59
CA VAL A 88 -6.53 -3.36 -3.91
C VAL A 88 -7.83 -2.64 -4.25
N LEU A 89 -7.72 -1.40 -4.74
CA LEU A 89 -8.85 -0.66 -5.30
C LEU A 89 -8.47 -0.05 -6.64
N GLN A 90 -9.44 0.01 -7.55
CA GLN A 90 -9.31 0.76 -8.79
C GLN A 90 -9.96 2.14 -8.60
N LEU A 91 -9.22 3.21 -8.89
CA LEU A 91 -9.75 4.56 -8.74
C LEU A 91 -10.64 4.95 -9.93
N ALA A 92 -11.74 5.63 -9.63
CA ALA A 92 -12.53 6.26 -10.69
C ALA A 92 -11.70 7.33 -11.41
N ARG A 93 -11.90 7.50 -12.72
CA ARG A 93 -11.10 8.43 -13.54
C ARG A 93 -10.92 9.84 -12.95
N PRO A 94 -11.97 10.50 -12.39
CA PRO A 94 -11.79 11.82 -11.79
C PRO A 94 -10.86 11.80 -10.57
N GLN A 95 -10.95 10.77 -9.73
CA GLN A 95 -10.10 10.60 -8.54
C GLN A 95 -8.67 10.27 -8.93
N ALA A 96 -8.48 9.40 -9.93
CA ALA A 96 -7.18 9.08 -10.49
C ALA A 96 -6.44 10.32 -11.01
N ALA A 97 -7.12 11.16 -11.80
CA ALA A 97 -6.54 12.39 -12.33
C ALA A 97 -6.19 13.38 -11.21
N GLU A 98 -7.02 13.48 -10.17
CA GLU A 98 -6.72 14.34 -9.02
C GLU A 98 -5.52 13.83 -8.21
N LEU A 99 -5.44 12.52 -8.00
CA LEU A 99 -4.32 11.88 -7.31
C LEU A 99 -3.01 12.12 -8.07
N GLU A 100 -2.99 11.91 -9.38
CA GLU A 100 -1.82 12.18 -10.23
C GLU A 100 -1.37 13.64 -10.14
N ARG A 101 -2.31 14.60 -10.22
CA ARG A 101 -1.99 16.02 -10.06
C ARG A 101 -1.40 16.32 -8.68
N SER A 102 -1.94 15.72 -7.64
CA SER A 102 -1.48 15.91 -6.26
C SER A 102 -0.06 15.33 -6.06
N ILE A 103 0.24 14.17 -6.66
CA ILE A 103 1.59 13.58 -6.68
C ILE A 103 2.58 14.50 -7.38
N ILE A 104 2.25 15.01 -8.57
CA ILE A 104 3.12 15.92 -9.34
C ILE A 104 3.42 17.18 -8.54
N ARG A 105 2.41 17.74 -7.86
CA ARG A 105 2.53 18.94 -7.01
C ARG A 105 3.17 18.66 -5.66
N ARG A 106 3.38 17.38 -5.31
CA ARG A 106 3.81 16.94 -3.97
C ARG A 106 2.89 17.47 -2.86
N ASN A 107 1.59 17.54 -3.12
CA ASN A 107 0.61 17.90 -2.10
C ASN A 107 0.24 16.65 -1.29
N TYR A 108 0.98 16.38 -0.22
CA TYR A 108 0.83 15.15 0.56
C TYR A 108 -0.52 15.03 1.27
N ASP A 109 -1.11 16.16 1.68
CA ASP A 109 -2.42 16.19 2.34
C ASP A 109 -3.52 15.74 1.36
N ASP A 110 -3.53 16.29 0.14
CA ASP A 110 -4.49 15.88 -0.91
C ASP A 110 -4.30 14.40 -1.28
N ILE A 111 -3.04 13.94 -1.43
CA ILE A 111 -2.75 12.53 -1.72
C ILE A 111 -3.35 11.63 -0.63
N PHE A 112 -3.07 11.95 0.64
CA PHE A 112 -3.59 11.17 1.76
C PHE A 112 -5.11 11.22 1.81
N GLU A 113 -5.73 12.38 1.65
CA GLU A 113 -7.18 12.53 1.69
C GLU A 113 -7.87 11.70 0.61
N ILE A 114 -7.40 11.76 -0.64
CA ILE A 114 -7.95 10.99 -1.75
C ILE A 114 -7.87 9.49 -1.46
N LEU A 115 -6.71 9.01 -1.02
CA LEU A 115 -6.49 7.60 -0.73
C LEU A 115 -7.32 7.14 0.49
N ARG A 116 -7.31 7.91 1.58
CA ARG A 116 -8.08 7.66 2.80
C ARG A 116 -9.57 7.54 2.49
N MET A 117 -10.14 8.50 1.77
CA MET A 117 -11.56 8.48 1.42
C MET A 117 -11.91 7.33 0.47
N SER A 118 -11.00 6.98 -0.45
CA SER A 118 -11.20 5.85 -1.36
C SER A 118 -11.24 4.52 -0.62
N PHE A 119 -10.30 4.28 0.31
CA PHE A 119 -10.32 3.07 1.14
C PHE A 119 -11.47 3.07 2.14
N ALA A 120 -11.79 4.20 2.78
CA ALA A 120 -12.91 4.29 3.73
C ALA A 120 -14.29 3.99 3.10
N SER A 121 -14.41 4.06 1.77
CA SER A 121 -15.62 3.65 1.04
C SER A 121 -15.75 2.12 0.87
N GLN A 122 -14.69 1.36 1.13
CA GLN A 122 -14.67 -0.09 1.00
C GLN A 122 -15.27 -0.77 2.24
N PRO A 123 -15.89 -1.95 2.10
CA PRO A 123 -16.43 -2.70 3.23
C PRO A 123 -15.37 -2.91 4.31
N LYS A 124 -15.79 -2.67 5.56
CA LYS A 124 -15.00 -2.85 6.79
C LYS A 124 -13.82 -1.87 7.00
N PHE A 125 -13.53 -0.98 6.04
CA PHE A 125 -12.67 0.17 6.29
C PHE A 125 -13.49 1.28 6.95
N TYR A 126 -12.83 2.12 7.76
CA TYR A 126 -13.48 3.22 8.44
C TYR A 126 -12.51 4.38 8.69
N SER A 127 -13.00 5.62 8.66
CA SER A 127 -12.19 6.81 8.92
C SER A 127 -12.94 7.72 9.88
N PRO A 128 -12.61 7.70 11.19
CA PRO A 128 -13.29 8.51 12.20
C PRO A 128 -12.92 10.00 12.12
N SER A 129 -11.78 10.32 11.50
CA SER A 129 -11.24 11.67 11.42
C SER A 129 -10.51 11.88 10.10
N SER A 130 -10.16 13.13 9.79
CA SER A 130 -9.35 13.46 8.61
C SER A 130 -7.91 12.93 8.67
N ALA A 131 -7.44 12.50 9.85
CA ALA A 131 -6.08 12.06 10.08
C ALA A 131 -5.93 10.53 10.13
N GLU A 132 -7.04 9.77 10.13
CA GLU A 132 -7.00 8.33 10.41
C GLU A 132 -7.74 7.51 9.34
N LEU A 133 -7.14 6.37 8.99
CA LEU A 133 -7.81 5.27 8.30
C LEU A 133 -7.69 4.03 9.18
N HIS A 134 -8.78 3.33 9.41
CA HIS A 134 -8.84 2.03 10.07
C HIS A 134 -9.18 0.98 9.03
N ALA A 135 -8.48 -0.16 9.07
CA ALA A 135 -8.67 -1.27 8.16
C ALA A 135 -9.13 -2.52 8.94
N PRO A 136 -9.88 -3.44 8.29
CA PRO A 136 -10.47 -4.60 8.96
C PRO A 136 -9.48 -5.61 9.53
N ASP A 137 -8.29 -5.73 8.94
CA ASP A 137 -7.35 -6.83 9.18
C ASP A 137 -5.92 -6.28 9.35
N ASN A 138 -4.97 -7.17 9.70
CA ASN A 138 -3.55 -6.86 9.94
C ASN A 138 -2.77 -6.59 8.64
N TYR A 139 -3.25 -5.71 7.76
CA TYR A 139 -2.50 -5.32 6.56
C TYR A 139 -1.21 -4.61 6.96
N ALA A 140 -0.11 -5.37 6.97
CA ALA A 140 1.20 -4.97 7.44
C ALA A 140 1.14 -4.04 8.67
N ASN A 141 0.57 -4.57 9.76
CA ASN A 141 0.46 -3.88 11.05
C ASN A 141 1.83 -3.37 11.51
N GLY A 142 2.17 -2.13 11.15
CA GLY A 142 3.48 -1.56 11.44
C GLY A 142 3.80 -1.66 12.93
N ARG A 143 4.85 -2.41 13.29
CA ARG A 143 5.53 -2.55 14.61
C ARG A 143 4.70 -2.73 15.89
N GLY A 144 3.37 -2.65 15.87
CA GLY A 144 2.54 -2.55 17.08
C GLY A 144 1.83 -3.84 17.50
N ASN A 145 1.65 -4.80 16.59
CA ASN A 145 0.82 -5.99 16.84
C ASN A 145 1.54 -7.34 16.74
N PHE A 146 2.86 -7.35 16.53
CA PHE A 146 3.65 -8.55 16.85
C PHE A 146 4.01 -8.51 18.34
N PRO A 147 3.75 -9.59 19.11
CA PRO A 147 4.24 -9.66 20.48
C PRO A 147 5.76 -9.44 20.48
N PRO A 148 6.33 -8.79 21.52
CA PRO A 148 7.73 -8.32 21.56
C PRO A 148 8.81 -9.41 21.56
N THR A 149 8.51 -10.63 21.09
CA THR A 149 9.36 -11.81 21.24
C THR A 149 9.93 -12.39 19.96
N GLN A 150 9.63 -11.87 18.77
CA GLN A 150 10.31 -12.33 17.54
C GLN A 150 11.37 -11.31 17.10
N ARG A 151 12.56 -11.48 17.67
CA ARG A 151 13.79 -10.96 17.06
C ARG A 151 14.04 -11.74 15.77
N PHE A 152 13.95 -11.08 14.63
CA PHE A 152 14.42 -11.61 13.36
C PHE A 152 15.95 -11.51 13.36
N ILE A 153 16.60 -12.68 13.25
CA ILE A 153 18.05 -12.84 13.01
C ILE A 153 18.27 -12.82 11.50
#